data_AF-A0A534XZH6-F1
#
_entry.id   AF-A0A534XZH6-F1
#
_cell.length_a   1.000
_cell.length_b   1.000
_cell.length_c   1.000
_cell.angle_alpha   90.00
_cell.angle_beta   90.00
_cell.angle_gamma   90.00
#
_symmetry.space_group_name_H-M   'P 1'
#
loop_
_entity.id
_entity.type
_entity.pdbx_description
1 polymer ?
#
loop_
_entity_poly.entity_id
_entity_poly.type
_entity_poly.pdbx_seq_one_letter_code
_entity_poly.pdbx_strand_id
1 'polypeptide(L)' 'GNCELTDPSKEIVHQGVTVVGPLNLPSAMAFQASQLYSRNVLNFLMHLYDRQARKISLDPADQIVKGCLIAHAGEMLQF' A
#
# COMPACT_ATOMS: atom_id res chain seq x y z
N GLY A 1 -11.11 14.38 -0.94
CA GLY A 1 -12.29 13.51 -0.75
C GLY A 1 -13.13 13.57 -2.01
N ASN A 2 -13.95 12.54 -2.29
CA ASN A 2 -14.82 12.52 -3.48
C ASN A 2 -16.09 13.37 -3.31
N CYS A 3 -16.47 13.67 -2.07
CA CYS A 3 -17.57 14.59 -1.75
C CYS A 3 -16.97 15.96 -1.40
N GLU A 4 -17.50 17.03 -2.01
CA GLU A 4 -17.05 18.41 -1.80
C GLU A 4 -17.10 18.83 -0.31
N LEU A 5 -18.08 18.28 0.43
CA LEU A 5 -18.25 18.54 1.86
C LEU A 5 -17.35 17.67 2.75
N THR A 6 -16.54 16.75 2.19
CA THR A 6 -15.64 15.92 3.00
C THR A 6 -14.56 16.77 3.66
N ASP A 7 -14.61 16.87 4.99
CA ASP A 7 -13.52 17.41 5.80
C ASP A 7 -12.65 16.25 6.33
N PRO A 8 -11.36 16.19 5.94
CA PRO A 8 -10.42 15.17 6.42
C PRO A 8 -10.44 15.02 7.94
N SER A 9 -10.48 13.77 8.40
CA SER A 9 -10.52 13.35 9.81
C SER A 9 -11.78 13.74 10.60
N LYS A 10 -12.80 14.32 9.95
CA LYS A 10 -14.03 14.73 10.62
C LYS A 10 -15.24 13.94 10.16
N GLU A 11 -16.22 13.92 11.04
CA GLU A 11 -17.60 13.58 10.73
C GLU A 11 -18.42 14.86 10.85
N ILE A 12 -19.13 15.23 9.78
CA ILE A 12 -19.95 16.43 9.75
C ILE A 12 -21.39 16.07 9.39
N VAL A 13 -22.34 16.87 9.84
CA VAL A 13 -23.75 16.76 9.41
C VAL A 13 -24.09 17.98 8.58
N HIS A 14 -24.53 17.76 7.34
CA HIS A 14 -24.97 18.80 6.42
C HIS A 14 -26.38 18.50 5.96
N GLN A 15 -27.33 19.39 6.25
CA GLN A 15 -28.75 19.24 5.86
C GLN A 15 -29.37 17.88 6.25
N GLY A 16 -28.99 17.34 7.41
CA GLY A 16 -29.46 16.04 7.90
C GLY A 16 -28.72 14.82 7.35
N VAL A 17 -27.72 15.01 6.49
CA VAL A 17 -26.85 13.95 5.97
C VAL A 17 -25.51 13.95 6.70
N THR A 18 -25.10 12.80 7.24
CA THR A 18 -23.78 12.62 7.85
C THR A 18 -22.73 12.31 6.79
N VAL A 19 -21.67 13.10 6.74
CA VAL A 19 -20.49 12.92 5.87
C VAL A 19 -19.31 12.49 6.74
N VAL A 20 -18.82 11.27 6.52
CA VAL A 20 -17.75 10.65 7.31
C VAL A 20 -16.44 10.70 6.52
N GLY A 21 -15.42 11.39 7.05
CA GLY A 21 -14.12 11.60 6.40
C GLY A 21 -12.91 10.96 7.09
N PRO A 22 -12.92 9.68 7.48
CA PRO A 22 -11.82 9.06 8.20
C PRO A 22 -10.58 8.91 7.31
N LEU A 23 -9.40 9.21 7.85
CA LEU A 23 -8.13 9.14 7.10
C LEU A 23 -7.48 7.75 7.13
N ASN A 24 -7.77 6.95 8.15
CA ASN A 24 -7.17 5.64 8.35
C ASN A 24 -8.22 4.58 8.64
N LEU A 25 -9.12 4.39 7.67
CA LEU A 25 -10.18 3.39 7.76
C LEU A 25 -9.65 1.95 7.99
N PRO A 26 -8.52 1.51 7.39
CA PRO A 26 -7.97 0.19 7.67
C PRO A 26 -7.66 -0.05 9.16
N SER A 27 -7.25 0.98 9.90
CA SER A 27 -7.00 0.86 11.34
C SER A 27 -8.26 0.60 12.17
N ALA A 28 -9.47 0.88 11.67
CA ALA A 28 -10.71 0.49 12.34
C ALA A 28 -10.91 -1.03 12.35
N MET A 29 -10.24 -1.77 11.47
CA MET A 29 -10.18 -3.23 11.42
C MET A 29 -8.74 -3.71 11.42
N ALA A 30 -7.95 -3.22 12.38
CA ALA A 30 -6.49 -3.39 12.41
C ALA A 30 -6.04 -4.86 12.29
N PHE A 31 -6.75 -5.80 12.93
CA PHE A 31 -6.40 -7.23 12.87
C PHE A 31 -6.48 -7.78 11.44
N GLN A 32 -7.63 -7.62 10.78
CA GLN A 32 -7.84 -8.09 9.41
C GLN A 32 -6.94 -7.35 8.41
N ALA A 33 -6.80 -6.03 8.57
CA ALA A 33 -5.90 -5.22 7.74
C ALA A 33 -4.46 -5.72 7.83
N SER A 34 -3.98 -5.99 9.05
CA SER A 34 -2.63 -6.53 9.28
C SER A 34 -2.45 -7.92 8.67
N GLN A 35 -3.45 -8.79 8.79
CA GLN A 35 -3.42 -10.13 8.21
C GLN A 35 -3.32 -10.09 6.68
N LEU A 36 -4.16 -9.28 6.02
CA LEU A 36 -4.14 -9.13 4.56
C LEU A 36 -2.83 -8.49 4.09
N TYR A 37 -2.36 -7.45 4.77
CA TYR A 37 -1.10 -6.80 4.44
C TYR A 37 0.09 -7.74 4.59
N SER A 38 0.15 -8.52 5.67
CA SER A 38 1.22 -9.51 5.91
C SER A 38 1.27 -10.56 4.80
N ARG A 39 0.11 -11.01 4.30
CA ARG A 39 0.04 -11.93 3.16
C ARG A 39 0.56 -11.30 1.88
N ASN A 40 0.26 -10.02 1.61
CA ASN A 40 0.79 -9.31 0.45
C ASN A 40 2.31 -9.19 0.52
N VAL A 41 2.86 -8.79 1.67
CA VAL A 41 4.31 -8.71 1.88
C VAL A 41 4.98 -10.07 1.69
N LEU A 42 4.41 -11.13 2.28
CA LEU A 42 4.94 -12.49 2.12
C LEU A 42 4.95 -12.92 0.65
N ASN A 43 3.83 -12.76 -0.05
CA ASN A 43 3.73 -13.14 -1.46
C ASN A 43 4.73 -12.36 -2.32
N PHE A 44 4.90 -11.07 -2.06
CA PHE A 44 5.87 -10.24 -2.76
C PHE A 44 7.31 -10.69 -2.50
N LEU A 45 7.69 -10.96 -1.24
CA LEU A 45 9.01 -11.49 -0.91
C LEU A 45 9.27 -12.86 -1.55
N MET A 46 8.25 -13.73 -1.57
CA MET A 46 8.34 -15.04 -2.21
C MET A 46 8.49 -14.93 -3.72
N HIS A 47 7.90 -13.91 -4.34
CA HIS A 47 8.07 -13.59 -5.76
C HIS A 47 9.49 -13.12 -6.08
N LEU A 48 10.06 -12.26 -5.23
CA LEU A 48 11.43 -11.75 -5.40
C LEU A 48 12.52 -12.77 -5.06
N TYR A 49 12.21 -13.82 -4.30
CA TYR A 49 13.20 -14.76 -3.83
C TYR A 49 13.53 -15.83 -4.88
N ASP A 50 14.76 -15.81 -5.38
CA ASP A 50 15.31 -16.89 -6.20
C ASP A 50 15.72 -18.06 -5.30
N ARG A 51 14.96 -19.15 -5.39
CA ARG A 51 15.21 -20.38 -4.60
C ARG A 51 16.50 -21.10 -4.96
N GLN A 52 16.93 -21.01 -6.22
CA GLN A 52 18.14 -21.69 -6.69
C GLN A 52 19.37 -20.91 -6.25
N ALA A 53 19.40 -19.60 -6.52
CA ALA A 53 20.50 -18.74 -6.12
C ALA A 53 20.49 -18.37 -4.63
N ARG A 54 19.42 -18.74 -3.90
CA ARG A 54 19.20 -18.46 -2.47
C ARG A 54 19.38 -16.99 -2.11
N LYS A 55 18.89 -16.10 -2.99
CA LYS A 55 19.03 -14.65 -2.85
C LYS A 55 17.78 -13.93 -3.33
N ILE A 56 17.65 -12.67 -2.93
CA ILE A 56 16.66 -11.77 -3.54
C ILE A 56 17.14 -11.43 -4.95
N SER A 57 16.25 -11.59 -5.92
CA SER A 57 16.44 -11.21 -7.31
C SER A 57 15.56 -9.99 -7.60
N LEU A 58 16.21 -8.91 -8.05
CA LEU A 58 15.53 -7.70 -8.52
C LEU A 58 15.71 -7.64 -10.04
N ASP A 59 15.00 -8.49 -10.77
CA ASP A 59 15.06 -8.52 -12.24
C ASP A 59 14.42 -7.24 -12.83
N PRO A 60 15.18 -6.39 -13.54
CA PRO A 60 14.63 -5.17 -14.14
C PRO A 60 13.61 -5.43 -15.26
N ALA A 61 13.58 -6.65 -15.82
CA ALA A 61 12.59 -7.05 -16.82
C ALA A 61 11.24 -7.44 -16.19
N ASP A 62 11.22 -7.75 -14.89
CA ASP A 62 10.00 -8.05 -14.15
C ASP A 62 9.19 -6.76 -13.92
N GLN A 63 7.94 -6.74 -14.39
CA GLN A 63 7.07 -5.56 -14.32
C GLN A 63 6.70 -5.18 -12.87
N ILE A 64 6.60 -6.16 -11.97
CA ILE A 64 6.33 -5.95 -10.55
C ILE A 64 7.56 -5.30 -9.90
N VAL A 65 8.77 -5.80 -10.17
CA VAL A 65 10.01 -5.18 -9.68
C VAL A 65 10.13 -3.76 -10.21
N LYS A 66 9.96 -3.57 -11.52
CA LYS A 66 10.05 -2.25 -12.17
C LYS A 66 9.02 -1.26 -11.63
N GLY A 67 7.80 -1.69 -11.31
CA GLY A 67 6.75 -0.83 -10.79
C GLY A 67 6.89 -0.48 -9.30
N CYS A 68 7.65 -1.28 -8.53
CA CYS A 68 7.80 -1.09 -7.09
C CYS A 68 9.17 -0.55 -6.66
N LEU A 69 10.22 -0.69 -7.47
CA LEU A 69 11.58 -0.32 -7.12
C LEU A 69 11.83 1.19 -7.33
N ILE A 70 11.78 1.96 -6.24
CA ILE A 70 11.96 3.42 -6.28
C ILE A 70 13.44 3.82 -6.20
N ALA A 71 14.27 3.09 -5.47
CA ALA A 71 15.70 3.36 -5.32
C ALA A 71 16.50 2.06 -5.14
N HIS A 72 17.71 2.04 -5.69
CA HIS A 72 18.63 0.91 -5.56
C HIS A 72 20.08 1.38 -5.63
N ALA A 73 20.95 0.77 -4.82
CA ALA A 73 22.40 1.06 -4.82
C ALA A 73 22.79 2.55 -4.69
N GLY A 74 21.98 3.35 -3.99
CA GLY A 74 22.23 4.78 -3.81
C GLY A 74 21.66 5.68 -4.91
N GLU A 75 21.00 5.11 -5.92
CA GLU A 75 20.39 5.84 -7.03
C GLU A 75 18.85 5.78 -6.96
N MET A 76 18.22 6.87 -7.39
CA MET A 76 16.76 6.97 -7.52
C MET A 76 16.34 6.54 -8.94
N LEU A 77 15.35 5.67 -9.04
CA LEU A 77 14.93 5.02 -10.29
C LEU A 77 13.55 5.49 -10.78
N GLN A 78 12.70 6.01 -9.89
CA GLN A 78 11.35 6.51 -10.19
C GLN A 78 10.97 7.72 -9.35
N PHE A 79 10.12 8.59 -9.93
CA PHE A 79 9.49 9.76 -9.32
C PHE A 79 7.97 9.63 -9.36
#